data_AF-A0A833AR59-F1
#
_entry.id   AF-A0A833AR59-F1
#
_cell.length_a   1.000
_cell.length_b   1.000
_cell.length_c   1.000
_cell.angle_alpha   90.00
_cell.angle_beta   90.00
_cell.angle_gamma   90.00
#
_symmetry.space_group_name_H-M   'P 1'
#
loop_
_entity.id
_entity.type
_entity.pdbx_description
1 polymer ?
#
loop_
_entity_poly.entity_id
_entity_poly.type
_entity_poly.pdbx_seq_one_letter_code
_entity_poly.pdbx_strand_id
1 'polypeptide(L)'
;GGIYLLKNQNFSVLVTCAPPGQNGTGGHNHYDLGSFTLSFQVTPIIVDIGTYVYTKDFKERNTFRSVESHNTLFPVHQKHHVKRKKNIWSFENHSLAELLAFDEDTIRIKVVDYKADFCFEREFKLVDLSNFQVHDFCYNPFRFNLHLSPYVSFHNNSFQVENLFFKVYNSNDLPIENYNYSYNYLNKMKSIFFSVKNENENLLKICI
;
A
#
# COMPACT_ATOMS: atom_id res chain seq x y z
N GLY A 1 1.17 7.35 -15.70
CA GLY A 1 1.36 6.45 -14.55
C GLY A 1 0.99 5.05 -14.94
N GLY A 2 1.61 4.05 -14.31
CA GLY A 2 1.44 2.63 -14.60
C GLY A 2 1.79 1.77 -13.39
N ILE A 3 2.33 0.59 -13.62
CA ILE A 3 2.89 -0.27 -12.57
C ILE A 3 4.39 -0.36 -12.82
N TYR A 4 5.20 -0.16 -11.77
CA TYR A 4 6.65 -0.25 -11.86
C TYR A 4 7.14 -1.49 -11.10
N LEU A 5 8.15 -2.17 -11.66
CA LEU A 5 8.78 -3.33 -11.05
C LEU A 5 10.22 -2.98 -10.71
N LEU A 6 10.57 -3.13 -9.43
CA LEU A 6 11.94 -3.06 -8.95
C LEU A 6 12.34 -4.44 -8.43
N LYS A 7 13.42 -5.02 -8.96
CA LYS A 7 13.75 -6.42 -8.70
C LYS A 7 15.25 -6.67 -8.68
N ASN A 8 15.73 -7.46 -7.72
CA ASN A 8 17.03 -8.12 -7.77
C ASN A 8 16.87 -9.65 -7.65
N GLN A 9 17.95 -10.36 -7.31
CA GLN A 9 17.91 -11.82 -7.18
C GLN A 9 16.94 -12.29 -6.08
N ASN A 10 16.79 -11.49 -5.03
CA ASN A 10 16.03 -11.85 -3.85
C ASN A 10 14.73 -11.05 -3.74
N PHE A 11 14.71 -9.75 -3.97
CA PHE A 11 13.50 -8.94 -3.82
C PHE A 11 12.80 -8.70 -5.15
N SER A 12 11.47 -8.71 -5.12
CA SER A 12 10.60 -8.26 -6.20
C SER A 12 9.55 -7.32 -5.63
N VAL A 13 9.57 -6.07 -6.07
CA VAL A 13 8.70 -4.98 -5.59
C VAL A 13 7.86 -4.47 -6.75
N LEU A 14 6.53 -4.49 -6.60
CA LEU A 14 5.64 -3.85 -7.56
C LEU A 14 5.06 -2.59 -6.93
N VAL A 15 5.12 -1.46 -7.63
CA VAL A 15 4.61 -0.17 -7.17
C VAL A 15 3.48 0.28 -8.10
N THR A 16 2.31 0.56 -7.53
CA THR A 16 1.11 0.98 -8.27
C THR A 16 1.07 2.50 -8.40
N CYS A 17 1.09 3.00 -9.63
CA CYS A 17 0.94 4.42 -9.98
C CYS A 17 -0.04 4.61 -11.15
N ALA A 18 -0.92 3.63 -11.38
CA ALA A 18 -1.81 3.60 -12.52
C ALA A 18 -3.03 4.51 -12.27
N PRO A 19 -3.32 5.48 -13.16
CA PRO A 19 -4.55 6.25 -13.03
C PRO A 19 -5.78 5.33 -13.22
N PRO A 20 -6.97 5.77 -12.79
CA PRO A 20 -8.19 5.00 -13.00
C PRO A 20 -8.42 4.71 -14.49
N GLY A 21 -8.61 3.44 -14.82
CA GLY A 21 -8.91 2.99 -16.16
C GLY A 21 -10.35 3.32 -16.59
N GLN A 22 -10.77 2.79 -17.74
CA GLN A 22 -12.12 2.97 -18.29
C GLN A 22 -12.52 4.44 -18.43
N ASN A 23 -11.62 5.25 -19.01
CA ASN A 23 -11.81 6.69 -19.22
C ASN A 23 -12.20 7.43 -17.92
N GLY A 24 -11.53 7.09 -16.81
CA GLY A 24 -11.81 7.67 -15.49
C GLY A 24 -13.01 7.08 -14.76
N THR A 25 -13.60 5.98 -15.24
CA THR A 25 -14.64 5.26 -14.48
C THR A 25 -14.03 4.48 -13.33
N GLY A 26 -12.93 3.76 -13.56
CA GLY A 26 -12.26 2.99 -12.51
C GLY A 26 -13.05 1.77 -12.00
N GLY A 27 -13.77 1.06 -12.87
CA GLY A 27 -14.57 -0.13 -12.56
C GLY A 27 -13.84 -1.21 -11.75
N HIS A 28 -12.56 -1.40 -12.06
CA HIS A 28 -11.68 -2.40 -11.46
C HIS A 28 -10.55 -1.80 -10.63
N ASN A 29 -10.43 -0.47 -10.59
CA ASN A 29 -9.37 0.20 -9.85
C ASN A 29 -9.76 0.42 -8.38
N HIS A 30 -8.76 0.51 -7.53
CA HIS A 30 -8.90 0.78 -6.12
C HIS A 30 -8.36 2.20 -5.82
N TYR A 31 -8.44 2.65 -4.57
CA TYR A 31 -7.67 3.82 -4.11
C TYR A 31 -6.28 3.36 -3.63
N ASP A 32 -5.48 2.83 -4.54
CA ASP A 32 -4.21 2.15 -4.25
C ASP A 32 -2.99 2.87 -4.87
N LEU A 33 -3.14 4.15 -5.24
CA LEU A 33 -2.03 4.94 -5.77
C LEU A 33 -0.90 5.06 -4.75
N GLY A 34 0.31 4.75 -5.20
CA GLY A 34 1.51 4.67 -4.36
C GLY A 34 1.60 3.41 -3.51
N SER A 35 0.65 2.47 -3.62
CA SER A 35 0.71 1.17 -2.95
C SER A 35 1.82 0.30 -3.55
N PHE A 36 2.28 -0.69 -2.78
CA PHE A 36 3.26 -1.65 -3.25
C PHE A 36 3.01 -3.07 -2.72
N THR A 37 3.58 -4.05 -3.43
CA THR A 37 3.76 -5.42 -2.93
C THR A 37 5.23 -5.79 -2.93
N LEU A 38 5.62 -6.70 -2.05
CA LEU A 38 6.99 -7.16 -1.87
C LEU A 38 6.99 -8.68 -1.74
N SER A 39 7.81 -9.33 -2.56
CA SER A 39 8.20 -10.72 -2.38
C SER A 39 9.69 -10.82 -2.11
N PHE A 40 10.07 -11.75 -1.23
CA PHE A 40 11.44 -12.23 -1.09
C PHE A 40 11.53 -13.63 -1.65
N GLN A 41 12.41 -13.81 -2.63
CA GLN A 41 12.50 -14.93 -3.54
C GLN A 41 11.13 -15.23 -4.17
N VAL A 42 10.50 -16.32 -3.74
CA VAL A 42 9.17 -16.75 -4.20
C VAL A 42 8.07 -16.49 -3.16
N THR A 43 8.43 -16.00 -1.98
CA THR A 43 7.53 -15.83 -0.85
C THR A 43 6.99 -14.40 -0.79
N PRO A 44 5.67 -14.19 -0.93
CA PRO A 44 5.08 -12.86 -0.77
C PRO A 44 5.13 -12.46 0.71
N ILE A 45 5.65 -11.26 0.97
CA ILE A 45 5.79 -10.67 2.30
C ILE A 45 4.74 -9.59 2.51
N ILE A 46 4.73 -8.59 1.62
CA ILE A 46 3.75 -7.50 1.63
C ILE A 46 2.82 -7.70 0.45
N VAL A 47 1.52 -7.73 0.71
CA VAL A 47 0.50 -8.09 -0.28
C VAL A 47 -0.53 -6.98 -0.44
N ASP A 48 -1.15 -6.95 -1.61
CA ASP A 48 -2.45 -6.29 -1.76
C ASP A 48 -3.52 -7.17 -1.13
N ILE A 49 -4.58 -6.58 -0.57
CA ILE A 49 -5.61 -7.36 0.11
C ILE A 49 -6.54 -8.12 -0.86
N GLY A 50 -6.52 -7.77 -2.15
CA GLY A 50 -7.30 -8.40 -3.21
C GLY A 50 -8.66 -7.73 -3.45
N THR A 51 -9.60 -8.46 -4.07
CA THR A 51 -10.90 -7.88 -4.48
C THR A 51 -12.09 -8.42 -3.70
N TYR A 52 -12.03 -9.69 -3.27
CA TYR A 52 -13.11 -10.46 -2.62
C TYR A 52 -14.44 -10.56 -3.39
N VAL A 53 -15.15 -9.45 -3.62
CA VAL A 53 -16.50 -9.42 -4.21
C VAL A 53 -16.68 -8.32 -5.26
N TYR A 54 -17.55 -8.60 -6.24
CA TYR A 54 -17.88 -7.67 -7.32
C TYR A 54 -19.25 -7.01 -7.13
N THR A 55 -20.29 -7.79 -6.91
CA THR A 55 -21.67 -7.27 -6.78
C THR A 55 -22.44 -7.88 -5.63
N LYS A 56 -21.94 -8.93 -4.98
CA LYS A 56 -22.64 -9.65 -3.92
C LYS A 56 -22.74 -8.85 -2.61
N ASP A 57 -21.71 -8.08 -2.29
CA ASP A 57 -21.68 -7.23 -1.10
C ASP A 57 -20.94 -5.93 -1.41
N PHE A 58 -21.70 -4.84 -1.45
CA PHE A 58 -21.15 -3.52 -1.78
C PHE A 58 -20.35 -2.90 -0.65
N LYS A 59 -20.65 -3.24 0.61
CA LYS A 59 -19.90 -2.73 1.74
C LYS A 59 -18.51 -3.33 1.71
N GLU A 60 -18.43 -4.65 1.58
CA GLU A 60 -17.16 -5.36 1.45
C GLU A 60 -16.39 -4.93 0.21
N ARG A 61 -17.04 -4.81 -0.95
CA ARG A 61 -16.39 -4.25 -2.16
C ARG A 61 -15.76 -2.88 -1.89
N ASN A 62 -16.49 -1.99 -1.22
CA ASN A 62 -16.00 -0.65 -0.93
C ASN A 62 -14.84 -0.68 0.09
N THR A 63 -14.91 -1.55 1.10
CA THR A 63 -13.79 -1.77 2.03
C THR A 63 -12.56 -2.20 1.25
N PHE A 64 -12.69 -3.23 0.41
CA PHE A 64 -11.55 -3.78 -0.34
C PHE A 64 -10.90 -2.79 -1.32
N ARG A 65 -11.62 -1.73 -1.70
CA ARG A 65 -11.17 -0.68 -2.62
C ARG A 65 -10.71 0.59 -1.92
N SER A 66 -10.83 0.67 -0.60
CA SER A 66 -10.51 1.86 0.18
C SER A 66 -8.99 2.05 0.31
N VAL A 67 -8.54 3.29 0.46
CA VAL A 67 -7.08 3.56 0.62
C VAL A 67 -6.48 2.93 1.88
N GLU A 68 -7.28 2.76 2.93
CA GLU A 68 -6.89 2.08 4.17
C GLU A 68 -6.52 0.60 3.96
N SER A 69 -7.01 0.01 2.88
CA SER A 69 -6.79 -1.38 2.52
C SER A 69 -5.54 -1.60 1.67
N HIS A 70 -4.76 -0.55 1.39
CA HIS A 70 -3.60 -0.62 0.53
C HIS A 70 -2.35 -0.10 1.26
N ASN A 71 -1.18 -0.53 0.77
CA ASN A 71 0.10 -0.22 1.37
C ASN A 71 0.56 1.17 0.95
N THR A 72 -0.23 2.22 1.23
CA THR A 72 0.04 3.62 0.86
C THR A 72 -0.35 4.60 1.97
N LEU A 73 0.15 5.84 1.88
CA LEU A 73 -0.12 6.88 2.86
C LEU A 73 -1.49 7.53 2.59
N PHE A 74 -2.15 7.95 3.66
CA PHE A 74 -3.42 8.65 3.58
C PHE A 74 -3.61 9.66 4.74
N PRO A 75 -4.45 10.70 4.58
CA PRO A 75 -4.66 11.70 5.62
C PRO A 75 -5.29 11.13 6.91
N VAL A 76 -4.90 11.64 8.08
CA VAL A 76 -5.47 11.20 9.38
C VAL A 76 -6.99 11.43 9.50
N HIS A 77 -7.49 12.52 8.92
CA HIS A 77 -8.85 13.03 9.20
C HIS A 77 -9.89 12.70 8.13
N GLN A 78 -9.54 11.95 7.08
CA GLN A 78 -10.46 11.68 6.00
C GLN A 78 -11.34 10.45 6.35
N LYS A 79 -12.66 10.56 6.15
CA LYS A 79 -13.59 9.41 6.29
C LYS A 79 -13.56 8.59 5.00
N HIS A 80 -13.03 7.37 5.07
CA HIS A 80 -12.66 6.58 3.90
C HIS A 80 -13.81 5.73 3.38
N HIS A 81 -14.75 6.39 2.71
CA HIS A 81 -15.73 5.69 1.90
C HIS A 81 -15.39 5.89 0.43
N VAL A 82 -15.37 4.78 -0.32
CA VAL A 82 -15.33 4.83 -1.78
C VAL A 82 -16.53 5.66 -2.27
N LYS A 83 -16.28 6.92 -2.62
CA LYS A 83 -17.30 7.81 -3.15
C LYS A 83 -17.59 7.44 -4.60
N ARG A 84 -18.82 7.00 -4.84
CA ARG A 84 -19.30 6.63 -6.17
C ARG A 84 -19.58 7.89 -6.98
N LYS A 85 -19.16 7.90 -8.26
CA LYS A 85 -19.41 9.02 -9.17
C LYS A 85 -20.76 8.91 -9.89
N LYS A 86 -21.09 7.71 -10.39
CA LYS A 86 -22.29 7.42 -11.19
C LYS A 86 -22.98 6.11 -10.80
N ASN A 87 -22.20 5.05 -10.59
CA ASN A 87 -22.71 3.71 -10.28
C ASN A 87 -21.71 2.95 -9.38
N ILE A 88 -22.03 1.69 -9.09
CA ILE A 88 -21.24 0.79 -8.23
C ILE A 88 -19.83 0.45 -8.77
N TRP A 89 -19.57 0.74 -10.04
CA TRP A 89 -18.29 0.52 -10.71
C TRP A 89 -17.43 1.78 -10.68
N SER A 90 -18.06 2.95 -10.64
CA SER A 90 -17.34 4.21 -10.66
C SER A 90 -16.87 4.67 -9.29
N PHE A 91 -15.70 5.31 -9.23
CA PHE A 91 -15.32 6.15 -8.10
C PHE A 91 -14.82 7.52 -8.55
N GLU A 92 -14.85 8.49 -7.64
CA GLU A 92 -14.25 9.80 -7.89
C GLU A 92 -12.74 9.75 -7.65
N ASN A 93 -11.94 9.88 -8.71
CA ASN A 93 -10.50 10.03 -8.55
C ASN A 93 -10.12 11.49 -8.36
N HIS A 94 -9.43 11.78 -7.26
CA HIS A 94 -8.89 13.10 -6.93
C HIS A 94 -7.37 13.08 -6.77
N SER A 95 -6.75 11.93 -7.07
CA SER A 95 -5.34 11.70 -6.80
C SER A 95 -4.58 11.39 -8.08
N LEU A 96 -3.32 11.83 -8.13
CA LEU A 96 -2.38 11.57 -9.21
C LEU A 96 -1.06 11.08 -8.64
N ALA A 97 -0.41 10.19 -9.38
CA ALA A 97 0.96 9.75 -9.11
C ALA A 97 1.89 10.21 -10.24
N GLU A 98 3.01 10.82 -9.85
CA GLU A 98 4.09 11.27 -10.70
C GLU A 98 5.34 10.42 -10.41
N LEU A 99 6.03 9.99 -11.46
CA LEU A 99 7.31 9.29 -11.33
C LEU A 99 8.42 10.35 -11.26
N LEU A 100 9.17 10.36 -10.16
CA LEU A 100 10.28 11.28 -9.94
C LEU A 100 11.63 10.66 -10.35
N ALA A 101 11.81 9.36 -10.09
CA ALA A 101 13.00 8.60 -10.49
C ALA A 101 12.66 7.13 -10.74
N PHE A 102 13.33 6.51 -11.71
CA PHE A 102 13.26 5.07 -11.95
C PHE A 102 14.59 4.57 -12.51
N ASP A 103 15.34 3.92 -11.64
CA ASP A 103 16.68 3.41 -11.88
C ASP A 103 16.74 1.91 -11.56
N GLU A 104 17.92 1.29 -11.68
CA GLU A 104 18.11 -0.15 -11.45
C GLU A 104 17.74 -0.60 -10.03
N ASP A 105 18.00 0.24 -9.04
CA ASP A 105 17.84 -0.06 -7.61
C ASP A 105 16.81 0.84 -6.90
N THR A 106 16.22 1.80 -7.61
CA THR A 106 15.41 2.85 -6.99
C THR A 106 14.16 3.19 -7.82
N ILE A 107 13.02 3.30 -7.15
CA ILE A 107 11.82 3.97 -7.67
C ILE A 107 11.48 5.10 -6.71
N ARG A 108 11.31 6.32 -7.23
CA ARG A 108 10.78 7.44 -6.46
C ARG A 108 9.54 8.00 -7.12
N ILE A 109 8.48 8.17 -6.34
CA ILE A 109 7.18 8.66 -6.80
C ILE A 109 6.70 9.80 -5.90
N LYS A 110 5.84 10.65 -6.47
CA LYS A 110 5.05 11.63 -5.74
C LYS A 110 3.58 11.32 -5.92
N VAL A 111 2.82 11.34 -4.85
CA VAL A 111 1.36 11.20 -4.87
C VAL A 111 0.74 12.48 -4.33
N VAL A 112 -0.22 13.01 -5.07
CA VAL A 112 -0.98 14.21 -4.71
C VAL A 112 -2.45 13.86 -4.70
N ASP A 113 -3.16 14.17 -3.63
CA ASP A 113 -4.62 14.18 -3.53
C ASP A 113 -5.11 15.63 -3.43
N TYR A 114 -5.70 16.13 -4.51
CA TYR A 114 -6.14 17.53 -4.61
C TYR A 114 -7.37 17.84 -3.76
N LYS A 115 -8.15 16.82 -3.39
CA LYS A 115 -9.38 17.02 -2.59
C LYS A 115 -9.08 17.01 -1.11
N ALA A 116 -8.09 16.22 -0.69
CA ALA A 116 -7.61 16.18 0.68
C ALA A 116 -6.56 17.26 0.98
N ASP A 117 -6.05 17.96 -0.04
CA ASP A 117 -4.86 18.82 0.06
C ASP A 117 -3.70 18.06 0.74
N PHE A 118 -3.42 16.87 0.21
CA PHE A 118 -2.48 15.93 0.78
C PHE A 118 -1.47 15.48 -0.26
N CYS A 119 -0.19 15.51 0.11
CA CYS A 119 0.89 15.15 -0.79
C CYS A 119 1.99 14.41 -0.04
N PHE A 120 2.56 13.39 -0.68
CA PHE A 120 3.74 12.70 -0.17
C PHE A 120 4.62 12.19 -1.31
N GLU A 121 5.90 12.00 -1.01
CA GLU A 121 6.83 11.28 -1.86
C GLU A 121 7.17 9.93 -1.23
N ARG A 122 7.37 8.91 -2.05
CA ARG A 122 7.84 7.59 -1.62
C ARG A 122 9.05 7.20 -2.44
N GLU A 123 10.09 6.74 -1.76
CA GLU A 123 11.26 6.14 -2.38
C GLU A 123 11.36 4.67 -1.97
N PHE A 124 11.42 3.78 -2.96
CA PHE A 124 11.60 2.35 -2.81
C PHE A 124 13.01 2.02 -3.28
N LYS A 125 13.79 1.36 -2.42
CA LYS A 125 15.22 1.13 -2.69
C LYS A 125 15.65 -0.29 -2.38
N LEU A 126 16.28 -0.93 -3.37
CA LEU A 126 17.05 -2.15 -3.18
C LEU A 126 18.46 -1.77 -2.77
N VAL A 127 18.73 -1.78 -1.46
CA VAL A 127 20.05 -1.37 -0.94
C VAL A 127 21.12 -2.40 -1.27
N ASP A 128 20.77 -3.68 -1.15
CA ASP A 128 21.59 -4.81 -1.56
C ASP A 128 20.70 -6.07 -1.73
N LEU A 129 21.31 -7.26 -1.79
CA LEU A 129 20.59 -8.53 -1.95
C LEU A 129 19.75 -8.92 -0.73
N SER A 130 19.97 -8.31 0.43
CA SER A 130 19.34 -8.66 1.71
C SER A 130 18.59 -7.50 2.36
N ASN A 131 18.70 -6.28 1.82
CA ASN A 131 18.07 -5.09 2.38
C ASN A 131 17.19 -4.36 1.36
N PHE A 132 15.92 -4.20 1.70
CA PHE A 132 14.96 -3.36 1.00
C PHE A 132 14.47 -2.23 1.92
N GLN A 133 14.30 -1.04 1.36
CA GLN A 133 13.83 0.13 2.12
C GLN A 133 12.70 0.87 1.42
N VAL A 134 11.77 1.40 2.22
CA VAL A 134 10.76 2.38 1.80
C VAL A 134 10.92 3.63 2.65
N HIS A 135 11.06 4.78 2.00
CA HIS A 135 11.20 6.08 2.65
C HIS A 135 10.02 6.95 2.21
N ASP A 136 9.16 7.31 3.15
CA ASP A 136 7.98 8.14 2.90
C ASP A 136 8.19 9.53 3.47
N PHE A 137 8.09 10.53 2.60
CA PHE A 137 8.25 11.95 2.91
C PHE A 137 6.88 12.61 2.83
N CYS A 138 6.29 12.96 3.97
CA CYS A 138 4.99 13.63 4.02
C CYS A 138 5.01 14.77 5.05
N TYR A 139 4.58 15.95 4.60
CA TYR A 139 4.51 17.17 5.41
C TYR A 139 3.12 17.37 6.05
N ASN A 140 2.21 16.41 5.90
CA ASN A 140 0.88 16.45 6.51
C ASN A 140 0.74 15.27 7.47
N PRO A 141 -0.08 15.39 8.54
CA PRO A 141 -0.45 14.24 9.37
C PRO A 141 -1.01 13.10 8.51
N PHE A 142 -0.42 11.91 8.64
CA PHE A 142 -0.79 10.76 7.82
C PHE A 142 -1.00 9.50 8.65
N ARG A 143 -1.67 8.56 8.01
CA ARG A 143 -1.75 7.16 8.41
C ARG A 143 -1.22 6.28 7.30
N PHE A 144 -0.78 5.09 7.68
CA PHE A 144 -0.24 4.11 6.76
C PHE A 144 -0.51 2.71 7.31
N ASN A 145 -1.05 1.82 6.48
CA ASN A 145 -1.29 0.44 6.84
C ASN A 145 -0.39 -0.47 5.99
N LEU A 146 0.44 -1.29 6.63
CA LEU A 146 1.30 -2.25 5.94
C LEU A 146 0.77 -3.68 6.11
N HIS A 147 0.22 -4.24 5.04
CA HIS A 147 -0.47 -5.52 5.03
C HIS A 147 0.51 -6.68 4.82
N LEU A 148 0.65 -7.53 5.84
CA LEU A 148 1.46 -8.73 5.75
C LEU A 148 0.69 -9.85 5.05
N SER A 149 1.43 -10.62 4.26
CA SER A 149 0.98 -11.88 3.69
C SER A 149 0.53 -12.84 4.79
N PRO A 150 -0.58 -13.56 4.61
CA PRO A 150 -0.99 -14.60 5.57
C PRO A 150 -0.04 -15.80 5.60
N TYR A 151 0.92 -15.88 4.66
CA TYR A 151 1.91 -16.95 4.58
C TYR A 151 3.19 -16.63 5.36
N VAL A 152 3.18 -15.53 6.11
CA VAL A 152 4.32 -15.04 6.87
C VAL A 152 4.00 -15.08 8.36
N SER A 153 4.85 -15.74 9.13
CA SER A 153 4.73 -15.81 10.59
C SER A 153 5.31 -14.54 11.22
N PHE A 154 4.59 -13.94 12.16
CA PHE A 154 5.02 -12.74 12.89
C PHE A 154 5.20 -13.02 14.39
N HIS A 155 6.39 -12.72 14.90
CA HIS A 155 6.78 -12.93 16.30
C HIS A 155 7.70 -11.79 16.78
N ASN A 156 7.48 -11.27 18.01
CA ASN A 156 8.35 -10.29 18.67
C ASN A 156 8.72 -9.05 17.82
N ASN A 157 7.74 -8.39 17.20
CA ASN A 157 7.97 -7.24 16.32
C ASN A 157 8.79 -7.53 15.05
N SER A 158 8.94 -8.81 14.68
CA SER A 158 9.60 -9.26 13.46
C SER A 158 8.71 -10.27 12.75
N PHE A 159 8.78 -10.34 11.42
CA PHE A 159 8.27 -11.52 10.72
C PHE A 159 9.43 -12.40 10.28
N GLN A 160 9.24 -13.71 10.39
CA GLN A 160 10.24 -14.66 9.94
C GLN A 160 9.87 -15.14 8.54
N VAL A 161 10.46 -14.50 7.53
CA VAL A 161 10.70 -15.13 6.23
C VAL A 161 12.20 -15.36 6.17
N GLU A 162 12.61 -16.60 6.44
CA GLU A 162 14.01 -16.99 6.64
C GLU A 162 14.71 -16.16 7.73
N ASN A 163 15.62 -15.25 7.34
CA ASN A 163 16.46 -14.40 8.21
C ASN A 163 16.19 -12.89 8.01
N LEU A 164 15.08 -12.50 7.37
CA LEU A 164 14.75 -11.09 7.17
C LEU A 164 14.23 -10.43 8.46
N PHE A 165 14.54 -9.14 8.64
CA PHE A 165 14.13 -8.37 9.82
C PHE A 165 13.35 -7.13 9.41
N PHE A 166 12.15 -7.00 9.94
CA PHE A 166 11.32 -5.82 9.72
C PHE A 166 11.55 -4.76 10.79
N LYS A 167 11.70 -3.50 10.36
CA LYS A 167 11.73 -2.37 11.27
C LYS A 167 11.12 -1.13 10.66
N VAL A 168 10.23 -0.50 11.42
CA VAL A 168 9.71 0.84 11.13
C VAL A 168 10.39 1.83 12.07
N TYR A 169 10.92 2.91 11.50
CA TYR A 169 11.53 4.01 12.22
C TYR A 169 10.59 5.22 12.23
N ASN A 170 10.73 6.09 13.24
CA ASN A 170 9.96 7.33 13.42
C ASN A 170 8.45 7.10 13.60
N SER A 171 8.07 5.97 14.22
CA SER A 171 6.73 5.75 14.79
C SER A 171 6.86 5.44 16.27
N ASN A 172 6.03 6.07 17.11
CA ASN A 172 6.02 5.84 18.57
C ASN A 172 5.26 4.56 18.95
N ASP A 173 4.36 4.10 18.07
CA ASP A 173 3.57 2.89 18.27
C ASP A 173 3.38 2.18 16.92
N LEU A 174 3.31 0.86 16.94
CA LEU A 174 3.01 0.03 15.77
C LEU A 174 1.86 -0.93 16.11
N PRO A 175 0.62 -0.42 16.30
CA PRO A 175 -0.54 -1.26 16.49
C PRO A 175 -0.67 -2.32 15.40
N ILE A 176 -0.97 -3.54 15.84
CA ILE A 176 -1.23 -4.68 14.96
C ILE A 176 -2.72 -4.93 14.95
N GLU A 177 -3.29 -4.93 13.76
CA GLU A 177 -4.71 -5.17 13.53
C GLU A 177 -4.92 -6.31 12.54
N ASN A 178 -6.09 -6.95 12.61
CA ASN A 178 -6.45 -8.02 11.69
C ASN A 178 -7.16 -7.46 10.46
N TYR A 179 -6.87 -8.01 9.28
CA TYR A 179 -7.63 -7.74 8.07
C TYR A 179 -8.08 -9.03 7.38
N ASN A 180 -8.91 -8.89 6.34
CA ASN A 180 -9.29 -9.99 5.47
C ASN A 180 -8.48 -9.91 4.17
N TYR A 181 -7.63 -10.90 3.92
CA TYR A 181 -6.96 -11.10 2.64
C TYR A 181 -7.82 -11.98 1.71
N SER A 182 -7.86 -11.64 0.42
CA SER A 182 -8.65 -12.35 -0.57
C SER A 182 -7.84 -12.62 -1.84
N TYR A 183 -7.19 -13.79 -1.87
CA TYR A 183 -6.49 -14.29 -3.06
C TYR A 183 -7.46 -14.69 -4.20
N ASN A 184 -8.64 -15.23 -3.84
CA ASN A 184 -9.64 -15.72 -4.78
C ASN A 184 -11.01 -15.11 -4.51
N TYR A 185 -11.82 -14.96 -5.56
CA TYR A 185 -13.20 -14.47 -5.47
C TYR A 185 -14.00 -15.24 -4.41
N LEU A 186 -14.75 -14.51 -3.57
CA LEU A 186 -15.57 -15.02 -2.46
C LEU A 186 -14.82 -15.73 -1.33
N ASN A 187 -13.50 -15.76 -1.36
CA ASN A 187 -12.70 -16.39 -0.31
C ASN A 187 -11.96 -15.31 0.47
N LYS A 188 -12.01 -15.40 1.80
CA LYS A 188 -11.27 -14.54 2.72
C LYS A 188 -10.48 -15.41 3.68
N MET A 189 -9.28 -14.97 4.01
CA MET A 189 -8.47 -15.50 5.10
C MET A 189 -7.99 -14.34 5.97
N LYS A 190 -7.71 -14.63 7.24
CA LYS A 190 -7.20 -13.62 8.18
C LYS A 190 -5.70 -13.44 8.00
N SER A 191 -5.26 -12.20 8.12
CA SER A 191 -3.86 -11.82 8.28
C SER A 191 -3.79 -10.51 9.06
N ILE A 192 -2.59 -9.97 9.23
CA ILE A 192 -2.33 -8.77 10.03
C ILE A 192 -1.75 -7.62 9.22
N PHE A 193 -2.00 -6.40 9.65
CA PHE A 193 -1.30 -5.22 9.18
C PHE A 193 -0.76 -4.38 10.34
N PHE A 194 0.31 -3.64 10.09
CA PHE A 194 0.79 -2.60 10.99
C PHE A 194 0.13 -1.28 10.65
N SER A 195 -0.45 -0.63 11.65
CA SER A 195 -1.12 0.66 11.53
C SER A 195 -0.19 1.73 12.07
N VAL A 196 0.28 2.63 11.22
CA VAL A 196 1.06 3.80 11.63
C VAL A 196 0.16 5.02 11.61
N LYS A 197 0.23 5.84 12.64
CA LYS A 197 -0.36 7.19 12.69
C LYS A 197 0.74 8.18 13.05
N ASN A 198 1.02 9.12 12.16
CA ASN A 198 1.98 10.19 12.39
C ASN A 198 1.24 11.53 12.40
N GLU A 199 1.32 12.25 13.53
CA GLU A 199 0.69 13.56 13.70
C GLU A 199 1.64 14.72 13.40
N ASN A 200 2.93 14.43 13.18
CA ASN A 200 3.97 15.42 12.95
C ASN A 200 4.50 15.31 11.51
N GLU A 201 5.04 16.41 10.97
CA GLU A 201 5.78 16.41 9.70
C GLU A 201 7.02 15.53 9.85
N ASN A 202 7.08 14.36 9.20
CA ASN A 202 8.17 13.43 9.43
C ASN A 202 8.37 12.42 8.29
N LEU A 203 9.61 11.97 8.18
CA LEU A 203 10.03 10.81 7.39
C LEU A 203 9.59 9.51 8.09
N LEU A 204 8.81 8.67 7.41
CA LEU A 204 8.63 7.27 7.80
C LEU A 204 9.64 6.41 7.03
N LYS A 205 10.38 5.56 7.73
CA LYS A 205 11.32 4.64 7.09
C LYS A 205 10.99 3.20 7.48
N ILE A 206 10.85 2.36 6.46
CA ILE A 206 10.64 0.92 6.59
C ILE A 206 11.91 0.24 6.07
N CYS A 207 12.47 -0.66 6.86
CA CYS A 207 13.55 -1.57 6.44
C CYS A 207 13.08 -3.01 6.56
N ILE A 208 13.37 -3.81 5.53
CA ILE A 208 13.14 -5.27 5.47
C ILE A 208 14.45 -5.94 5.07
#